data_AF-A0A9Q5I1Z5-F1
#
_entry.id   AF-A0A9Q5I1Z5-F1
#
_cell.length_a   1.000
_cell.length_b   1.000
_cell.length_c   1.000
_cell.angle_alpha   90.00
_cell.angle_beta   90.00
_cell.angle_gamma   90.00
#
_symmetry.space_group_name_H-M   'P 1'
#
loop_
_entity.id
_entity.type
_entity.pdbx_description
1 polymer ?
#
loop_
_entity_poly.entity_id
_entity_poly.type
_entity_poly.pdbx_seq_one_letter_code
_entity_poly.pdbx_strand_id
1 'polypeptide(L)'
;MAPPFSKQFIEPSLKRVRVLFGGKWIVDTKAAKLVWEHPYYPTYFFSTTDIKKEYLKPSFSDSVSKKVFDIVVGEKVAEKAVVSYKDEGDLSGLSKIIFASMDAWFEEDEQIFVHPKDPYKVEQGIASYYSVRLPDSGKVAENVVWWYRTPLAECIDIKGLVAFYDEKVDVWVDDEKQEQPQSIFSGGLQPKKMLDHL
;
A
#
# COMPACT_ATOMS: atom_id res chain seq x y z
N MET A 1 6.41 0.31 -18.28
CA MET A 1 5.44 1.43 -18.23
C MET A 1 4.19 0.89 -17.54
N ALA A 2 3.78 1.45 -16.41
CA ALA A 2 2.56 1.02 -15.75
C ALA A 2 1.37 1.24 -16.70
N PRO A 3 0.39 0.32 -16.80
CA PRO A 3 -0.75 0.49 -17.68
C PRO A 3 -1.51 1.77 -17.32
N PRO A 4 -2.18 2.45 -18.27
CA PRO A 4 -3.00 3.61 -17.96
C PRO A 4 -4.15 3.16 -17.05
N PHE A 5 -4.04 3.43 -15.75
CA PHE A 5 -5.01 3.01 -14.75
C PHE A 5 -6.29 3.87 -14.82
N SER A 6 -7.08 3.71 -15.88
CA SER A 6 -8.47 4.16 -15.87
C SER A 6 -9.33 3.07 -15.24
N LYS A 7 -9.93 3.38 -14.07
CA LYS A 7 -11.00 2.62 -13.41
C LYS A 7 -10.66 1.14 -13.11
N GLN A 8 -10.08 0.90 -11.92
CA GLN A 8 -9.93 -0.41 -11.28
C GLN A 8 -9.32 -1.52 -12.16
N PHE A 9 -7.99 -1.65 -12.12
CA PHE A 9 -7.28 -2.73 -12.80
C PHE A 9 -7.07 -3.94 -11.87
N ILE A 10 -7.25 -5.16 -12.40
CA ILE A 10 -7.14 -6.41 -11.66
C ILE A 10 -6.27 -7.39 -12.43
N GLU A 11 -5.33 -8.05 -11.74
CA GLU A 11 -4.58 -9.16 -12.31
C GLU A 11 -4.30 -10.27 -11.28
N PRO A 12 -3.97 -11.50 -11.70
CA PRO A 12 -3.51 -12.54 -10.80
C PRO A 12 -2.16 -12.19 -10.16
N SER A 13 -2.02 -12.42 -8.86
CA SER A 13 -0.69 -12.45 -8.24
C SER A 13 0.01 -13.75 -8.64
N LEU A 14 1.30 -13.65 -8.98
CA LEU A 14 2.14 -14.83 -9.26
C LEU A 14 2.70 -15.46 -7.98
N LYS A 15 2.50 -14.82 -6.82
CA LYS A 15 3.05 -15.26 -5.54
C LYS A 15 2.00 -15.96 -4.70
N ARG A 16 2.43 -16.92 -3.87
CA ARG A 16 1.68 -17.40 -2.72
C ARG A 16 1.56 -16.27 -1.72
N VAL A 17 0.34 -15.98 -1.27
CA VAL A 17 0.07 -14.94 -0.27
C VAL A 17 -0.47 -15.60 0.97
N ARG A 18 0.11 -15.25 2.12
CA ARG A 18 -0.29 -15.76 3.43
C ARG A 18 -0.57 -14.60 4.38
N VAL A 19 -1.65 -14.73 5.14
CA VAL A 19 -2.12 -13.70 6.09
C VAL A 19 -2.26 -14.30 7.47
N LEU A 20 -1.52 -13.77 8.44
CA LEU A 20 -1.49 -14.24 9.81
C LEU A 20 -2.31 -13.31 10.71
N PHE A 21 -3.12 -13.90 11.58
CA PHE A 21 -3.78 -13.19 12.67
C PHE A 21 -4.02 -14.11 13.85
N GLY A 22 -3.71 -13.66 15.07
CA GLY A 22 -3.88 -14.46 16.30
C GLY A 22 -3.13 -15.79 16.27
N GLY A 23 -1.99 -15.84 15.58
CA GLY A 23 -1.21 -17.08 15.38
C GLY A 23 -1.83 -18.09 14.42
N LYS A 24 -2.86 -17.72 13.65
CA LYS A 24 -3.51 -18.56 12.63
C LYS A 24 -3.38 -17.95 11.24
N TRP A 25 -3.15 -18.82 10.25
CA TRP A 25 -3.21 -18.43 8.84
C TRP A 25 -4.67 -18.25 8.43
N ILE A 26 -5.12 -17.01 8.30
CA ILE A 26 -6.46 -16.64 7.85
C ILE A 26 -6.60 -16.93 6.35
N VAL A 27 -5.54 -16.66 5.61
CA VAL A 27 -5.39 -16.94 4.19
C VAL A 27 -4.04 -17.61 3.96
N ASP A 28 -4.04 -18.58 3.07
CA ASP A 28 -2.84 -19.21 2.50
C ASP A 28 -3.20 -19.70 1.09
N THR A 29 -2.89 -18.91 0.07
CA THR A 29 -3.37 -19.15 -1.30
C THR A 29 -2.33 -18.77 -2.35
N LYS A 30 -2.37 -19.44 -3.51
CA LYS A 30 -1.65 -19.07 -4.75
C LYS A 30 -2.56 -18.37 -5.76
N ALA A 31 -3.82 -18.10 -5.40
CA ALA A 31 -4.83 -17.53 -6.28
C ALA A 31 -5.19 -16.07 -5.93
N ALA A 32 -4.38 -15.40 -5.11
CA ALA A 32 -4.58 -14.00 -4.76
C ALA A 32 -4.60 -13.11 -6.01
N LYS A 33 -5.35 -12.01 -5.95
CA LYS A 33 -5.43 -10.98 -7.00
C LYS A 33 -4.77 -9.70 -6.52
N LEU A 34 -4.09 -9.00 -7.42
CA LEU A 34 -3.66 -7.62 -7.23
C LEU A 34 -4.73 -6.70 -7.84
N VAL A 35 -5.20 -5.74 -7.06
CA VAL A 35 -6.22 -4.77 -7.49
C VAL A 35 -5.71 -3.35 -7.26
N TRP A 36 -5.67 -2.55 -8.32
CA TRP A 36 -5.33 -1.12 -8.26
C TRP A 36 -6.61 -0.30 -8.17
N GLU A 37 -6.99 0.05 -6.94
CA GLU A 37 -8.06 1.01 -6.67
C GLU A 37 -7.58 2.47 -6.84
N HIS A 38 -6.26 2.67 -6.92
CA HIS A 38 -5.56 3.94 -7.14
C HIS A 38 -4.20 3.68 -7.84
N PRO A 39 -3.52 4.69 -8.41
CA PRO A 39 -2.32 4.46 -9.24
C PRO A 39 -1.03 4.17 -8.46
N TYR A 40 -1.02 4.26 -7.12
CA TYR A 40 0.22 4.23 -6.34
C TYR A 40 0.74 2.82 -6.02
N TYR A 41 -0.14 1.87 -5.70
CA TYR A 41 0.19 0.49 -5.38
C TYR A 41 -1.07 -0.39 -5.51
N PRO A 42 -0.92 -1.69 -5.76
CA PRO A 42 -2.02 -2.63 -5.70
C PRO A 42 -2.39 -2.99 -4.26
N THR A 43 -3.53 -3.63 -4.10
CA THR A 43 -3.96 -4.29 -2.86
C THR A 43 -4.30 -5.76 -3.12
N TYR A 44 -4.16 -6.61 -2.11
CA TYR A 44 -4.55 -8.01 -2.23
C TYR A 44 -6.06 -8.19 -2.10
N PHE A 45 -6.62 -8.91 -3.07
CA PHE A 45 -7.97 -9.43 -3.03
C PHE A 45 -7.92 -10.96 -3.10
N PHE A 46 -8.86 -11.60 -2.42
CA PHE A 46 -8.95 -13.06 -2.32
C PHE A 46 -10.32 -13.53 -2.76
N SER A 47 -10.40 -14.75 -3.29
CA SER A 47 -11.70 -15.42 -3.38
C SER A 47 -12.30 -15.52 -1.98
N THR A 48 -13.62 -15.34 -1.85
CA THR A 48 -14.34 -15.60 -0.58
C THR A 48 -14.12 -17.01 -0.04
N THR A 49 -13.69 -17.97 -0.88
CA THR A 49 -13.34 -19.34 -0.48
C THR A 49 -11.96 -19.49 0.13
N ASP A 50 -11.05 -18.55 -0.16
CA ASP A 50 -9.65 -18.61 0.28
C ASP A 50 -9.48 -18.04 1.70
N ILE A 51 -10.47 -17.28 2.17
CA ILE A 51 -10.56 -16.78 3.54
C ILE A 51 -11.25 -17.83 4.41
N LYS A 52 -10.57 -18.28 5.46
CA LYS A 52 -11.13 -19.28 6.38
C LYS A 52 -12.35 -18.72 7.12
N LYS A 53 -13.52 -19.21 6.73
CA LYS A 53 -14.84 -18.75 7.23
C LYS A 53 -15.00 -18.88 8.74
N GLU A 54 -14.31 -19.84 9.38
CA GLU A 54 -14.33 -20.04 10.83
C GLU A 54 -13.84 -18.81 11.63
N TYR A 55 -13.05 -17.93 11.00
CA TYR A 55 -12.57 -16.70 11.62
C TYR A 55 -13.38 -15.46 11.24
N LEU A 56 -14.36 -15.57 10.34
CA LEU A 56 -15.15 -14.43 9.89
C LEU A 56 -16.41 -14.28 10.74
N LYS A 57 -16.64 -13.07 11.28
CA LYS A 57 -17.90 -12.70 11.93
C LYS A 57 -18.52 -11.51 11.20
N PRO A 58 -19.81 -11.54 10.84
CA PRO A 58 -20.48 -10.39 10.25
C PRO A 58 -20.38 -9.17 11.18
N SER A 59 -20.00 -8.02 10.61
CA SER A 59 -19.98 -6.74 11.31
C SER A 59 -21.27 -5.97 11.04
N PHE A 60 -21.63 -5.02 11.91
CA PHE A 60 -22.81 -4.16 11.72
C PHE A 60 -22.50 -3.04 10.72
N SER A 61 -22.24 -3.38 9.45
CA SER A 61 -21.96 -2.41 8.38
C SER A 61 -22.14 -2.96 6.96
N ASP A 62 -23.19 -3.75 6.73
CA ASP A 62 -23.47 -4.30 5.40
C ASP A 62 -24.23 -3.31 4.49
N SER A 63 -23.91 -3.34 3.20
CA SER A 63 -24.69 -2.74 2.13
C SER A 63 -25.25 -3.82 1.19
N VAL A 64 -26.02 -3.42 0.18
CA VAL A 64 -26.58 -4.37 -0.81
C VAL A 64 -25.47 -5.11 -1.57
N SER A 65 -24.36 -4.42 -1.89
CA SER A 65 -23.25 -4.97 -2.70
C SER A 65 -22.00 -5.30 -1.88
N LYS A 66 -21.90 -4.86 -0.61
CA LYS A 66 -20.71 -5.09 0.22
C LYS A 66 -21.11 -5.70 1.55
N LYS A 67 -20.39 -6.74 1.95
CA LYS A 67 -20.48 -7.30 3.29
C LYS A 67 -19.20 -7.04 4.06
N VAL A 68 -19.34 -6.63 5.31
CA VAL A 68 -18.21 -6.32 6.17
C VAL A 68 -18.11 -7.36 7.27
N PHE A 69 -16.91 -7.90 7.48
CA PHE A 69 -16.65 -8.89 8.52
C PHE A 69 -15.51 -8.45 9.42
N ASP A 70 -15.64 -8.80 10.70
CA ASP A 70 -14.55 -8.83 11.66
C ASP A 70 -13.79 -10.16 11.49
N ILE A 71 -12.49 -10.16 11.79
CA ILE A 71 -11.69 -11.39 11.94
C ILE A 71 -11.51 -11.68 13.43
N VAL A 72 -11.88 -12.89 13.86
CA VAL A 72 -11.83 -13.31 15.26
C VAL A 72 -11.06 -14.61 15.42
N VAL A 73 -10.00 -14.58 16.24
CA VAL A 73 -9.18 -15.74 16.58
C VAL A 73 -8.97 -15.77 18.10
N GLY A 74 -9.63 -16.71 18.77
CA GLY A 74 -9.65 -16.75 20.24
C GLY A 74 -10.29 -15.46 20.78
N GLU A 75 -9.55 -14.75 21.63
CA GLU A 75 -9.97 -13.47 22.22
C GLU A 75 -9.59 -12.25 21.36
N LYS A 76 -8.78 -12.44 20.31
CA LYS A 76 -8.31 -11.35 19.46
C LYS A 76 -9.31 -11.06 18.34
N VAL A 77 -9.63 -9.78 18.16
CA VAL A 77 -10.60 -9.30 17.17
C VAL A 77 -9.96 -8.20 16.33
N ALA A 78 -10.09 -8.29 15.02
CA ALA A 78 -9.85 -7.21 14.07
C ALA A 78 -11.20 -6.78 13.50
N GLU A 79 -11.71 -5.65 13.98
CA GLU A 79 -13.02 -5.13 13.58
C GLU A 79 -13.00 -4.62 12.14
N LYS A 80 -14.07 -4.88 11.39
CA LYS A 80 -14.28 -4.44 10.00
C LYS A 80 -13.11 -4.75 9.06
N ALA A 81 -12.38 -5.82 9.36
CA ALA A 81 -11.14 -6.18 8.69
C ALA A 81 -11.31 -6.70 7.26
N VAL A 82 -12.50 -7.20 6.91
CA VAL A 82 -12.77 -7.79 5.58
C VAL A 82 -13.96 -7.12 4.92
N VAL A 83 -13.80 -6.76 3.66
CA VAL A 83 -14.88 -6.30 2.80
C VAL A 83 -15.04 -7.30 1.67
N SER A 84 -16.18 -7.99 1.62
CA SER A 84 -16.56 -8.88 0.52
C SER A 84 -17.49 -8.16 -0.44
N TYR A 85 -17.20 -8.28 -1.72
CA TYR A 85 -17.91 -7.61 -2.79
C TYR A 85 -18.85 -8.59 -3.48
N LYS A 86 -20.09 -8.17 -3.68
CA LYS A 86 -21.15 -8.93 -4.32
C LYS A 86 -21.78 -8.07 -5.42
N ASP A 87 -21.89 -8.64 -6.61
CA ASP A 87 -22.52 -8.01 -7.77
C ASP A 87 -21.84 -6.67 -8.17
N GLU A 88 -20.57 -6.47 -7.79
CA GLU A 88 -19.79 -5.24 -8.03
C GLU A 88 -18.76 -5.46 -9.16
N GLY A 89 -19.27 -5.60 -10.40
CA GLY A 89 -18.42 -5.77 -11.59
C GLY A 89 -17.38 -6.88 -11.43
N ASP A 90 -16.14 -6.57 -11.78
CA ASP A 90 -15.01 -7.51 -11.72
C ASP A 90 -14.56 -7.85 -10.29
N LEU A 91 -15.05 -7.14 -9.27
CA LEU A 91 -14.82 -7.48 -7.86
C LEU A 91 -15.80 -8.50 -7.31
N SER A 92 -16.88 -8.81 -8.04
CA SER A 92 -17.91 -9.73 -7.55
C SER A 92 -17.30 -11.08 -7.16
N GLY A 93 -17.53 -11.50 -5.91
CA GLY A 93 -16.99 -12.75 -5.35
C GLY A 93 -15.58 -12.63 -4.76
N LEU A 94 -14.95 -11.46 -4.85
CA LEU A 94 -13.68 -11.16 -4.20
C LEU A 94 -13.88 -10.50 -2.83
N SER A 95 -12.86 -10.61 -1.99
CA SER A 95 -12.79 -10.00 -0.66
C SER A 95 -11.45 -9.33 -0.45
N LYS A 96 -11.49 -8.10 0.05
CA LYS A 96 -10.33 -7.33 0.49
C LYS A 96 -10.15 -7.52 1.99
N ILE A 97 -8.94 -7.82 2.43
CA ILE A 97 -8.57 -7.75 3.85
C ILE A 97 -7.77 -6.45 4.05
N ILE A 98 -8.14 -5.66 5.06
CA ILE A 98 -7.41 -4.43 5.40
C ILE A 98 -6.01 -4.83 5.87
N PHE A 99 -4.99 -4.41 5.13
CA PHE A 99 -3.61 -4.86 5.36
C PHE A 99 -3.15 -4.65 6.81
N ALA A 100 -3.32 -3.43 7.33
CA ALA A 100 -2.91 -3.04 8.68
C ALA A 100 -3.68 -3.73 9.82
N SER A 101 -4.81 -4.38 9.53
CA SER A 101 -5.62 -5.05 10.56
C SER A 101 -5.07 -6.43 10.95
N MET A 102 -4.12 -6.98 10.17
CA MET A 102 -3.55 -8.32 10.36
C MET A 102 -2.20 -8.26 11.06
N ASP A 103 -1.78 -9.38 11.66
CA ASP A 103 -0.53 -9.45 12.41
C ASP A 103 0.70 -9.48 11.51
N ALA A 104 0.59 -10.20 10.39
CA ALA A 104 1.66 -10.28 9.40
C ALA A 104 1.11 -10.74 8.04
N TRP A 105 1.79 -10.29 7.00
CA TRP A 105 1.55 -10.69 5.61
C TRP A 105 2.82 -11.28 5.04
N PHE A 106 2.70 -12.32 4.23
CA PHE A 106 3.84 -12.94 3.57
C PHE A 106 3.56 -13.12 2.09
N GLU A 107 4.58 -12.81 1.30
CA GLU A 107 4.72 -13.20 -0.10
C GLU A 107 5.70 -14.38 -0.14
N GLU A 108 5.22 -15.55 -0.54
CA GLU A 108 5.90 -16.83 -0.35
C GLU A 108 6.24 -17.07 1.13
N ASP A 109 7.51 -16.92 1.49
CA ASP A 109 8.05 -17.07 2.84
C ASP A 109 8.62 -15.74 3.38
N GLU A 110 8.57 -14.67 2.60
CA GLU A 110 9.07 -13.35 2.99
C GLU A 110 7.94 -12.48 3.55
N GLN A 111 8.16 -11.91 4.73
CA GLN A 111 7.19 -10.99 5.34
C GLN A 111 7.21 -9.63 4.63
N ILE A 112 6.02 -9.08 4.37
CA ILE A 112 5.82 -7.72 3.87
C ILE A 112 5.06 -6.87 4.89
N PHE A 113 5.25 -5.54 4.86
CA PHE A 113 4.87 -4.66 5.98
C PHE A 113 3.92 -3.50 5.65
N VAL A 114 3.68 -3.19 4.36
CA VAL A 114 2.91 -1.98 4.00
C VAL A 114 1.80 -2.30 3.00
N HIS A 115 2.17 -2.76 1.82
CA HIS A 115 1.26 -3.13 0.73
C HIS A 115 1.95 -4.18 -0.14
N PRO A 116 1.21 -4.90 -1.00
CA PRO A 116 1.81 -5.79 -1.99
C PRO A 116 2.84 -5.06 -2.85
N LYS A 117 3.91 -5.75 -3.26
CA LYS A 117 4.85 -5.18 -4.23
C LYS A 117 4.15 -4.99 -5.57
N ASP A 118 4.27 -3.79 -6.15
CA ASP A 118 3.74 -3.51 -7.49
C ASP A 118 4.69 -4.13 -8.53
N PRO A 119 4.25 -5.15 -9.31
CA PRO A 119 5.12 -5.82 -10.29
C PRO A 119 5.57 -4.90 -11.43
N TYR A 120 4.90 -3.76 -11.64
CA TYR A 120 5.28 -2.76 -12.64
C TYR A 120 6.19 -1.67 -12.10
N LYS A 121 6.42 -1.61 -10.79
CA LYS A 121 7.37 -0.69 -10.17
C LYS A 121 8.66 -1.42 -9.83
N VAL A 122 9.72 -0.96 -10.47
CA VAL A 122 11.08 -1.38 -10.17
C VAL A 122 11.50 -0.80 -8.82
N GLU A 123 12.04 -1.65 -7.94
CA GLU A 123 12.65 -1.19 -6.70
C GLU A 123 13.96 -0.48 -7.03
N GLN A 124 14.02 0.80 -6.73
CA GLN A 124 15.18 1.62 -7.08
C GLN A 124 16.36 1.44 -6.11
N GLY A 125 16.20 0.63 -5.06
CA GLY A 125 17.19 0.38 -4.00
C GLY A 125 16.82 1.06 -2.67
N ILE A 126 17.78 1.14 -1.75
CA ILE A 126 17.57 1.80 -0.44
C ILE A 126 17.69 3.32 -0.62
N ALA A 127 16.57 4.02 -0.43
CA ALA A 127 16.55 5.47 -0.42
C ALA A 127 17.21 6.01 0.86
N SER A 128 18.11 6.98 0.70
CA SER A 128 18.67 7.75 1.81
C SER A 128 18.02 9.12 1.84
N TYR A 129 17.61 9.58 3.02
CA TYR A 129 16.91 10.85 3.21
C TYR A 129 17.78 11.90 3.90
N TYR A 130 17.62 13.16 3.51
CA TYR A 130 18.23 14.31 4.18
C TYR A 130 17.19 15.38 4.49
N SER A 131 17.44 16.11 5.59
CA SER A 131 16.70 17.30 5.96
C SER A 131 17.48 18.54 5.54
N VAL A 132 16.78 19.57 5.06
CA VAL A 132 17.41 20.82 4.60
C VAL A 132 17.18 21.90 5.65
N ARG A 133 18.26 22.55 6.08
CA ARG A 133 18.17 23.75 6.92
C ARG A 133 18.19 24.99 6.03
N LEU A 134 17.13 25.79 6.10
CA LEU A 134 17.04 27.05 5.38
C LEU A 134 17.99 28.08 6.02
N PRO A 135 18.98 28.61 5.27
CA PRO A 135 20.00 29.50 5.83
C PRO A 135 19.43 30.74 6.51
N ASP A 136 18.41 31.35 5.91
CA ASP A 136 17.92 32.67 6.33
C ASP A 136 16.94 32.61 7.50
N SER A 137 16.21 31.51 7.64
CA SER A 137 15.19 31.35 8.69
C SER A 137 15.59 30.39 9.81
N GLY A 138 16.62 29.57 9.60
CA GLY A 138 16.98 28.47 10.50
C GLY A 138 15.96 27.31 10.52
N LYS A 139 14.85 27.41 9.79
CA LYS A 139 13.82 26.38 9.68
C LYS A 139 14.41 25.12 9.04
N VAL A 140 14.05 23.95 9.56
CA VAL A 140 14.44 22.65 9.01
C VAL A 140 13.24 22.05 8.27
N ALA A 141 13.42 21.75 6.99
CA ALA A 141 12.52 20.94 6.20
C ALA A 141 12.95 19.47 6.32
N GLU A 142 12.20 18.71 7.12
CA GLU A 142 12.56 17.33 7.47
C GLU A 142 12.30 16.34 6.33
N ASN A 143 13.32 15.50 6.06
CA ASN A 143 13.29 14.42 5.07
C ASN A 143 12.71 14.89 3.72
N VAL A 144 13.09 16.09 3.30
CA VAL A 144 12.57 16.73 2.08
C VAL A 144 13.34 16.28 0.83
N VAL A 145 14.53 15.72 1.04
CA VAL A 145 15.43 15.25 -0.01
C VAL A 145 15.63 13.75 0.14
N TRP A 146 15.61 13.01 -0.96
CA TRP A 146 16.11 11.64 -0.99
C TRP A 146 16.99 11.39 -2.21
N TRP A 147 17.81 10.35 -2.12
CA TRP A 147 18.64 9.87 -3.21
C TRP A 147 18.98 8.39 -3.03
N TYR A 148 19.37 7.74 -4.11
CA TYR A 148 19.82 6.35 -4.09
C TYR A 148 21.35 6.31 -4.18
N ARG A 149 22.00 5.96 -3.07
CA ARG A 149 23.46 5.81 -3.00
C ARG A 149 23.94 4.61 -3.82
N THR A 150 23.21 3.51 -3.69
CA THR A 150 23.48 2.25 -4.37
C THR A 150 22.16 1.73 -4.93
N PRO A 151 21.67 2.29 -6.04
CA PRO A 151 20.47 1.76 -6.68
C PRO A 151 20.72 0.36 -7.21
N LEU A 152 19.65 -0.38 -7.48
CA LEU A 152 19.75 -1.66 -8.19
C LEU A 152 20.34 -1.44 -9.59
N ALA A 153 20.98 -2.47 -10.16
CA ALA A 153 21.70 -2.35 -11.43
C ALA A 153 20.81 -1.87 -12.59
N GLU A 154 19.53 -2.24 -12.57
CA GLU A 154 18.48 -1.80 -13.48
C GLU A 154 18.06 -0.33 -13.34
N CYS A 155 18.49 0.33 -12.26
CA CYS A 155 18.27 1.75 -11.96
C CYS A 155 19.61 2.48 -11.77
N ILE A 156 20.70 2.02 -12.41
CA ILE A 156 22.02 2.61 -12.17
C ILE A 156 22.11 4.07 -12.62
N ASP A 157 21.28 4.48 -13.59
CA ASP A 157 21.26 5.85 -14.14
C ASP A 157 20.84 6.91 -13.12
N ILE A 158 20.12 6.52 -12.05
CA ILE A 158 19.74 7.44 -10.97
C ILE A 158 20.75 7.46 -9.81
N LYS A 159 21.87 6.74 -9.93
CA LYS A 159 22.90 6.73 -8.88
C LYS A 159 23.46 8.12 -8.67
N GLY A 160 23.36 8.62 -7.44
CA GLY A 160 23.86 9.95 -7.10
C GLY A 160 22.90 11.09 -7.44
N LEU A 161 21.79 10.82 -8.15
CA LEU A 161 20.77 11.84 -8.40
C LEU A 161 19.92 12.06 -7.15
N VAL A 162 19.52 13.31 -6.97
CA VAL A 162 18.76 13.77 -5.81
C VAL A 162 17.36 14.15 -6.25
N ALA A 163 16.35 13.77 -5.45
CA ALA A 163 14.96 14.11 -5.66
C ALA A 163 14.38 14.81 -4.42
N PHE A 164 13.33 15.60 -4.65
CA PHE A 164 12.66 16.41 -3.65
C PHE A 164 11.18 16.04 -3.58
N TYR A 165 10.58 16.20 -2.41
CA TYR A 165 9.12 16.08 -2.28
C TYR A 165 8.54 17.41 -2.75
N ASP A 166 8.05 17.46 -3.98
CA ASP A 166 7.44 18.65 -4.57
C ASP A 166 6.25 19.15 -3.75
N GLU A 167 5.61 18.29 -2.96
CA GLU A 167 4.57 18.67 -2.00
C GLU A 167 5.08 19.46 -0.79
N LYS A 168 6.41 19.54 -0.60
CA LYS A 168 7.07 20.21 0.53
C LYS A 168 7.99 21.35 0.12
N VAL A 169 8.24 21.52 -1.18
CA VAL A 169 9.06 22.59 -1.73
C VAL A 169 8.32 23.30 -2.84
N ASP A 170 8.63 24.56 -3.06
CA ASP A 170 8.24 25.22 -4.31
C ASP A 170 9.21 24.79 -5.40
N VAL A 171 8.68 24.41 -6.57
CA VAL A 171 9.47 23.99 -7.73
C VAL A 171 9.31 25.02 -8.84
N TRP A 172 10.43 25.42 -9.44
CA TRP A 172 10.46 26.24 -10.65
C TRP A 172 11.16 25.46 -11.76
N VAL A 173 10.58 25.47 -12.95
CA VAL A 173 11.17 24.91 -14.17
C VAL A 173 11.15 26.02 -15.21
N ASP A 174 12.31 26.35 -15.78
CA ASP A 174 12.46 27.42 -16.77
C ASP A 174 11.80 28.76 -16.32
N ASP A 175 12.05 29.13 -15.05
CA ASP A 175 11.48 30.30 -14.36
C ASP A 175 9.97 30.28 -14.10
N GLU A 176 9.26 29.20 -14.46
CA GLU A 176 7.83 29.03 -14.19
C GLU A 176 7.60 28.19 -12.92
N LYS A 177 6.85 28.76 -11.97
CA LYS A 177 6.46 28.08 -10.72
C LYS A 177 5.46 26.96 -11.03
N GLN A 178 5.79 25.73 -10.63
CA GLN A 178 4.95 24.56 -10.80
C GLN A 178 3.84 24.51 -9.74
N GLU A 179 2.69 23.94 -10.10
CA GLU A 179 1.60 23.66 -9.16
C GLU A 179 2.03 22.57 -8.18
N GLN A 180 1.82 22.82 -6.88
CA GLN A 180 2.20 21.87 -5.86
C GLN A 180 1.23 20.69 -5.82
N PRO A 181 1.72 19.44 -6.01
CA PRO A 181 0.84 18.28 -6.00
C PRO A 181 0.22 18.06 -4.62
N GLN A 182 -1.05 17.67 -4.61
CA GLN A 182 -1.74 17.19 -3.41
C GLN A 182 -1.69 15.67 -3.38
N SER A 183 -1.00 15.09 -2.40
CA SER A 183 -0.85 13.64 -2.26
C SER A 183 -0.96 13.21 -0.79
N ILE A 184 -1.05 11.90 -0.55
CA ILE A 184 -1.01 11.34 0.79
C ILE A 184 0.33 11.63 1.53
N PHE A 185 1.36 12.08 0.80
CA PHE A 185 2.68 12.42 1.35
C PHE A 185 2.82 13.90 1.74
N SER A 186 1.85 14.75 1.35
CA SER A 186 1.82 16.19 1.68
C SER A 186 1.75 16.48 3.19
N GLY A 187 1.29 15.52 4.01
CA GLY A 187 1.16 15.65 5.47
C GLY A 187 2.42 15.44 6.30
N GLY A 188 3.56 15.13 5.66
CA GLY A 188 4.82 14.86 6.34
C GLY A 188 4.96 13.39 6.78
N LEU A 189 6.06 12.76 6.35
CA LEU A 189 6.49 11.44 6.83
C LEU A 189 6.75 11.47 8.34
N GLN A 190 5.74 11.09 9.12
CA GLN A 190 5.95 10.50 10.44
C GLN A 190 5.94 8.98 10.23
N PRO A 191 7.08 8.27 10.36
CA PRO A 191 7.15 6.80 10.21
C PRO A 191 6.32 6.02 11.25
N LYS A 192 5.47 6.68 12.04
CA LYS A 192 4.56 6.10 13.04
C LYS A 192 3.09 6.53 12.91
N LYS A 193 2.68 7.35 11.92
CA LYS A 193 1.28 7.81 11.78
C LYS A 193 0.62 7.42 10.45
N MET A 194 0.93 6.23 9.94
CA MET A 194 0.18 5.62 8.83
C MET A 194 -0.95 4.69 9.32
N LEU A 195 -1.39 4.82 10.58
CA LEU A 195 -2.44 3.96 11.16
C LEU A 195 -3.82 4.63 11.33
N ASP A 196 -3.95 5.95 11.16
CA ASP A 196 -5.19 6.64 11.59
C ASP A 196 -6.10 7.15 10.46
N HIS A 197 -5.77 6.92 9.19
CA HIS A 197 -6.59 7.37 8.04
C HIS A 197 -6.80 6.30 6.95
N LEU A 198 -7.04 5.05 7.36
CA LEU A 198 -7.68 4.03 6.52
C LEU A 198 -9.12 3.78 7.01
#